data_AF-A0A062BNN3-F1
#
_entry.id   AF-A0A062BNN3-F1
#
_cell.length_a   1.000
_cell.length_b   1.000
_cell.length_c   1.000
_cell.angle_alpha   90.00
_cell.angle_beta   90.00
_cell.angle_gamma   90.00
#
_symmetry.space_group_name_H-M   'P 1'
#
loop_
_entity.id
_entity.type
_entity.pdbx_description
1 polymer ?
#
loop_
_entity_poly.entity_id
_entity_poly.type
_entity_poly.pdbx_seq_one_letter_code
_entity_poly.pdbx_strand_id
1 'polypeptide(L)'
;MNAITQVDKITEPVKFTDKKRKLWLLGLVVPNIANATFLGYEFGPKITKKLFTYMGPLALHIIIPAIDKYMGEDPENPPEEAVTDLEDDPYYARVVKLFIPLQIIANLYGNYLVSQKAVSLEERILFGHILGLVNGVAINTAHELSHKSGKLEHYLSHLCLAPTGYNHFRIEHPYGHHRRVATPEDPASSQLGESFWQFWPRTVTGSFKSAIEIETRRLGRKGKTFWSLENELFHGWTITAAYHMFMLKLFGAGIIPTQLIQSCCGITLFEVVNYMEHYG
;
A
#
# COMPACT_ATOMS: atom_id res chain seq x y z
N MET A 1 -62.86 -29.14 2.44
CA MET A 1 -61.77 -28.60 3.27
C MET A 1 -60.81 -27.91 2.31
N ASN A 2 -60.86 -26.59 2.22
CA ASN A 2 -60.00 -25.81 1.33
C ASN A 2 -58.64 -25.62 2.01
N ALA A 3 -57.61 -26.30 1.51
CA ALA A 3 -56.24 -26.02 1.90
C ALA A 3 -55.82 -24.70 1.22
N ILE A 4 -55.79 -23.62 2.00
CA ILE A 4 -55.22 -22.35 1.59
C ILE A 4 -53.72 -22.48 1.78
N THR A 5 -52.99 -22.77 0.71
CA THR A 5 -51.53 -22.66 0.68
C THR A 5 -51.21 -21.17 0.73
N GLN A 6 -50.77 -20.67 1.89
CA GLN A 6 -50.16 -19.34 1.97
C GLN A 6 -48.86 -19.40 1.18
N VAL A 7 -48.86 -18.80 0.00
CA VAL A 7 -47.63 -18.48 -0.72
C VAL A 7 -47.00 -17.35 0.07
N ASP A 8 -45.95 -17.66 0.83
CA ASP A 8 -45.13 -16.65 1.48
C ASP A 8 -44.73 -15.63 0.41
N LYS A 9 -45.06 -14.36 0.67
CA LYS A 9 -44.58 -13.24 -0.14
C LYS A 9 -43.06 -13.37 -0.17
N ILE A 10 -42.50 -13.53 -1.36
CA ILE A 10 -41.07 -13.30 -1.61
C ILE A 10 -40.83 -11.85 -1.19
N THR A 11 -40.37 -11.64 0.03
CA THR A 11 -39.83 -10.36 0.46
C THR A 11 -38.67 -10.10 -0.47
N GLU A 12 -38.72 -8.99 -1.22
CA GLU A 12 -37.56 -8.55 -2.00
C GLU A 12 -36.33 -8.59 -1.10
N PRO A 13 -35.20 -9.16 -1.56
CA PRO A 13 -34.00 -9.21 -0.76
C PRO A 13 -33.64 -7.78 -0.37
N VAL A 14 -33.60 -7.51 0.95
CA VAL A 14 -33.21 -6.21 1.48
C VAL A 14 -31.77 -5.97 1.03
N LYS A 15 -31.58 -5.03 0.10
CA LYS A 15 -30.25 -4.68 -0.38
C LYS A 15 -29.40 -4.21 0.81
N PHE A 16 -28.29 -4.89 1.06
CA PHE A 16 -27.36 -4.52 2.13
C PHE A 16 -26.91 -3.07 1.95
N THR A 17 -26.94 -2.31 3.04
CA THR A 17 -26.47 -0.92 3.06
C THR A 17 -25.42 -0.80 4.16
N ASP A 18 -24.17 -0.53 3.77
CA ASP A 18 -23.11 -0.29 4.72
C ASP A 18 -23.33 1.05 5.44
N LYS A 19 -23.64 0.99 6.74
CA LYS A 19 -23.80 2.16 7.62
C LYS A 19 -22.50 2.95 7.78
N LYS A 20 -21.36 2.31 7.54
CA LYS A 20 -20.00 2.84 7.69
C LYS A 20 -19.43 3.32 6.37
N ARG A 21 -20.21 3.32 5.28
CA ARG A 21 -19.75 3.77 3.96
C ARG A 21 -19.00 5.10 4.00
N LYS A 22 -19.46 6.10 4.78
CA LYS A 22 -18.77 7.40 4.91
C LYS A 22 -17.41 7.32 5.62
N LEU A 23 -17.21 6.33 6.49
CA LEU A 23 -15.96 6.09 7.20
C LEU A 23 -14.87 5.50 6.31
N TRP A 24 -15.17 5.07 5.08
CA TRP A 24 -14.14 4.63 4.13
C TRP A 24 -13.10 5.73 3.85
N LEU A 25 -13.47 7.01 3.99
CA LEU A 25 -12.52 8.14 3.93
C LEU A 25 -11.41 8.08 4.98
N LEU A 26 -11.57 7.31 6.06
CA LEU A 26 -10.50 7.06 7.03
C LEU A 26 -9.30 6.37 6.38
N GLY A 27 -9.47 5.67 5.26
CA GLY A 27 -8.37 5.14 4.45
C GLY A 27 -7.40 6.22 3.94
N LEU A 28 -7.81 7.50 3.95
CA LEU A 28 -6.97 8.63 3.56
C LEU A 28 -6.20 9.25 4.74
N VAL A 29 -6.37 8.76 5.97
CA VAL A 29 -5.75 9.36 7.17
C VAL A 29 -4.24 9.35 7.09
N VAL A 30 -3.63 8.23 6.70
CA VAL A 30 -2.16 8.06 6.72
C VAL A 30 -1.40 9.09 5.85
N PRO A 31 -1.71 9.28 4.55
CA PRO A 31 -1.03 10.31 3.76
C PRO A 31 -1.30 11.72 4.29
N ASN A 32 -2.47 11.96 4.89
CA ASN A 32 -2.79 13.25 5.50
C ASN A 32 -2.05 13.50 6.82
N ILE A 33 -1.73 12.47 7.61
CA ILE A 33 -0.82 12.60 8.77
C ILE A 33 0.53 13.14 8.29
N ALA A 34 1.09 12.59 7.22
CA ALA A 34 2.36 13.07 6.67
C ALA A 34 2.25 14.50 6.12
N ASN A 35 1.21 14.81 5.33
CA ASN A 35 1.00 16.15 4.80
C ASN A 35 0.84 17.20 5.91
N ALA A 36 0.06 16.90 6.95
CA ALA A 36 -0.08 17.75 8.13
C ALA A 36 1.23 17.90 8.90
N THR A 37 2.03 16.83 9.00
CA THR A 37 3.36 16.85 9.61
C THR A 37 4.28 17.83 8.90
N PHE A 38 4.32 17.78 7.56
CA PHE A 38 5.16 18.65 6.76
C PHE A 38 4.74 20.11 6.85
N LEU A 39 3.43 20.38 6.81
CA LEU A 39 2.89 21.74 7.03
C LEU A 39 3.24 22.25 8.43
N GLY A 40 3.11 21.39 9.46
CA GLY A 40 3.48 21.73 10.83
C GLY A 40 4.98 21.98 11.01
N TYR A 41 5.83 21.24 10.32
CA TYR A 41 7.28 21.45 10.33
C TYR A 41 7.68 22.78 9.66
N GLU A 42 7.06 23.11 8.52
CA GLU A 42 7.38 24.31 7.75
C GLU A 42 6.85 25.58 8.41
N PHE A 43 5.56 25.58 8.76
CA PHE A 43 4.83 26.76 9.21
C PHE A 43 4.62 26.84 10.73
N GLY A 44 4.88 25.74 11.46
CA GLY A 44 4.69 25.71 12.90
C GLY A 44 5.76 26.50 13.67
N PRO A 45 5.51 26.80 14.95
CA PRO A 45 6.48 27.43 15.84
C PRO A 45 7.82 26.66 15.88
N LYS A 46 8.95 27.37 16.01
CA LYS A 46 10.28 26.72 16.08
C LYS A 46 10.38 25.64 17.16
N ILE A 47 9.70 25.85 18.29
CA ILE A 47 9.69 24.90 19.42
C ILE A 47 9.01 23.56 19.08
N THR A 48 8.07 23.53 18.12
CA THR A 48 7.36 22.32 17.72
C THR A 48 8.00 21.60 16.54
N LYS A 49 9.00 22.20 15.86
CA LYS A 49 9.62 21.58 14.67
C LYS A 49 10.14 20.17 14.93
N LYS A 50 10.82 19.99 16.07
CA LYS A 50 11.34 18.67 16.46
C LYS A 50 10.21 17.66 16.68
N LEU A 51 9.07 18.06 17.23
CA LEU A 51 7.93 17.14 17.36
C LEU A 51 7.48 16.60 16.00
N PHE A 52 7.39 17.47 14.99
CA PHE A 52 6.98 17.05 13.64
C PHE A 52 8.00 16.15 12.95
N THR A 53 9.31 16.30 13.21
CA THR A 53 10.30 15.37 12.62
C THR A 53 10.11 13.95 13.15
N TYR A 54 9.81 13.77 14.44
CA TYR A 54 9.55 12.46 15.03
C TYR A 54 8.17 11.88 14.73
N MET A 55 7.32 12.54 13.94
CA MET A 55 5.94 12.08 13.71
C MET A 55 5.88 10.71 13.04
N GLY A 56 6.87 10.29 12.23
CA GLY A 56 6.89 8.95 11.64
C GLY A 56 6.85 7.84 12.71
N PRO A 57 7.90 7.72 13.55
CA PRO A 57 7.92 6.77 14.66
C PRO A 57 6.75 6.95 15.64
N LEU A 58 6.38 8.20 15.97
CA LEU A 58 5.26 8.45 16.88
C LEU A 58 3.92 7.97 16.28
N ALA A 59 3.68 8.23 15.00
CA ALA A 59 2.46 7.80 14.32
C ALA A 59 2.38 6.27 14.29
N LEU A 60 3.46 5.61 13.86
CA LEU A 60 3.49 4.16 13.68
C LEU A 60 3.41 3.39 15.01
N HIS A 61 4.13 3.83 16.05
CA HIS A 61 4.27 3.04 17.28
C HIS A 61 3.43 3.53 18.46
N ILE A 62 2.87 4.74 18.40
CA ILE A 62 2.11 5.33 19.51
C ILE A 62 0.71 5.74 19.05
N ILE A 63 0.60 6.65 18.09
CA ILE A 63 -0.69 7.27 17.75
C ILE A 63 -1.64 6.27 17.10
N ILE A 64 -1.22 5.58 16.03
CA ILE A 64 -2.07 4.61 15.34
C ILE A 64 -2.45 3.45 16.27
N PRO A 65 -1.52 2.78 16.98
CA PRO A 65 -1.88 1.72 17.92
C PRO A 65 -2.77 2.17 19.08
N ALA A 66 -2.59 3.41 19.58
CA ALA A 66 -3.46 3.94 20.64
C ALA A 66 -4.89 4.20 20.14
N ILE A 67 -5.04 4.73 18.91
CA ILE A 67 -6.34 4.92 18.28
C ILE A 67 -7.00 3.56 18.04
N ASP A 68 -6.28 2.61 17.45
CA ASP A 68 -6.76 1.26 17.17
C ASP A 68 -7.28 0.58 18.45
N LYS A 69 -6.47 0.58 19.52
CA LYS A 69 -6.86 0.05 20.83
C LYS A 69 -8.09 0.74 21.43
N TYR A 70 -8.25 2.04 21.22
CA TYR A 70 -9.38 2.80 21.77
C TYR A 70 -10.66 2.61 20.95
N MET A 71 -10.53 2.48 19.62
CA MET A 71 -11.66 2.22 18.73
C MET A 71 -12.22 0.81 18.90
N GLY A 72 -11.35 -0.17 19.20
CA GLY A 72 -11.73 -1.56 19.42
C GLY A 72 -12.09 -2.30 18.14
N GLU A 73 -12.55 -3.55 18.31
CA GLU A 73 -12.90 -4.43 17.20
C GLU A 73 -14.30 -4.10 16.64
N ASP A 74 -14.43 -4.20 15.33
CA ASP A 74 -15.71 -4.08 14.63
C ASP A 74 -16.27 -5.47 14.30
N PRO A 75 -17.33 -5.93 14.98
CA PRO A 75 -17.87 -7.28 14.77
C PRO A 75 -18.80 -7.38 13.55
N GLU A 76 -19.17 -6.26 12.92
CA GLU A 76 -20.16 -6.24 11.84
C GLU A 76 -19.47 -6.43 10.48
N ASN A 77 -19.55 -7.65 9.95
CA ASN A 77 -19.13 -7.97 8.59
C ASN A 77 -20.30 -7.88 7.61
N PRO A 78 -20.08 -7.39 6.37
CA PRO A 78 -21.09 -7.49 5.33
C PRO A 78 -21.39 -8.96 5.01
N PRO A 79 -22.64 -9.30 4.63
CA PRO A 79 -22.96 -10.64 4.16
C PRO A 79 -22.21 -10.91 2.85
N GLU A 80 -21.86 -12.17 2.59
CA GLU A 80 -21.08 -12.56 1.40
C GLU A 80 -21.74 -12.09 0.10
N GLU A 81 -23.08 -12.10 0.02
CA GLU A 81 -23.79 -11.66 -1.19
C GLU A 81 -23.64 -10.15 -1.47
N ALA A 82 -23.25 -9.36 -0.47
CA ALA A 82 -23.06 -7.92 -0.61
C ALA A 82 -21.63 -7.52 -0.99
N VAL A 83 -20.65 -8.42 -0.86
CA VAL A 83 -19.22 -8.09 -1.06
C VAL A 83 -18.96 -7.55 -2.46
N THR A 84 -19.47 -8.21 -3.50
CA THR A 84 -19.30 -7.75 -4.89
C THR A 84 -19.93 -6.38 -5.13
N ASP A 85 -21.12 -6.14 -4.59
CA ASP A 85 -21.82 -4.84 -4.70
C ASP A 85 -21.03 -3.71 -4.01
N LEU A 86 -20.33 -4.01 -2.89
CA LEU A 86 -19.49 -3.05 -2.18
C LEU A 86 -18.17 -2.78 -2.92
N GLU A 87 -17.53 -3.81 -3.46
CA GLU A 87 -16.31 -3.71 -4.27
C GLU A 87 -16.53 -2.89 -5.55
N ASP A 88 -17.71 -3.00 -6.15
CA ASP A 88 -18.12 -2.28 -7.35
C ASP A 88 -18.63 -0.86 -7.05
N ASP A 89 -18.75 -0.45 -5.78
CA ASP A 89 -19.23 0.88 -5.42
C ASP A 89 -18.26 1.97 -5.96
N PRO A 90 -18.73 2.90 -6.83
CA PRO A 90 -17.88 3.95 -7.38
C PRO A 90 -17.28 4.88 -6.31
N TYR A 91 -17.86 4.95 -5.12
CA TYR A 91 -17.29 5.67 -4.00
C TYR A 91 -16.07 4.96 -3.42
N TYR A 92 -16.09 3.64 -3.29
CA TYR A 92 -14.93 2.86 -2.87
C TYR A 92 -13.75 3.11 -3.81
N ALA A 93 -13.96 2.93 -5.12
CA ALA A 93 -12.95 3.17 -6.14
C ALA A 93 -12.41 4.62 -6.13
N ARG A 94 -13.26 5.62 -5.85
CA ARG A 94 -12.83 7.02 -5.71
C ARG A 94 -11.94 7.23 -4.50
N VAL A 95 -12.28 6.66 -3.35
CA VAL A 95 -11.48 6.76 -2.13
C VAL A 95 -10.11 6.12 -2.33
N VAL A 96 -10.05 4.91 -2.88
CA VAL A 96 -8.79 4.22 -3.21
C VAL A 96 -7.93 5.08 -4.14
N LYS A 97 -8.52 5.63 -5.21
CA LYS A 97 -7.78 6.49 -6.17
C LYS A 97 -7.36 7.84 -5.58
N LEU A 98 -8.09 8.38 -4.60
CA LEU A 98 -7.74 9.64 -3.92
C LEU A 98 -6.53 9.51 -3.00
N PHE A 99 -6.17 8.30 -2.57
CA PHE A 99 -4.94 8.06 -1.82
C PHE A 99 -3.69 8.46 -2.63
N ILE A 100 -3.69 8.18 -3.94
CA ILE A 100 -2.55 8.37 -4.84
C ILE A 100 -2.08 9.83 -4.92
N PRO A 101 -2.93 10.83 -5.25
CA PRO A 101 -2.48 12.22 -5.27
C PRO A 101 -2.00 12.68 -3.88
N LEU A 102 -2.62 12.23 -2.79
CA LEU A 102 -2.19 12.61 -1.43
C LEU A 102 -0.82 12.01 -1.07
N GLN A 103 -0.55 10.77 -1.48
CA GLN A 103 0.75 10.13 -1.39
C GLN A 103 1.80 10.88 -2.22
N ILE A 104 1.49 11.24 -3.46
CA ILE A 104 2.40 11.98 -4.34
C ILE A 104 2.72 13.36 -3.75
N ILE A 105 1.73 14.07 -3.24
CA ILE A 105 1.92 15.35 -2.55
C ILE A 105 2.83 15.18 -1.34
N ALA A 106 2.60 14.16 -0.50
CA ALA A 106 3.44 13.89 0.66
C ALA A 106 4.90 13.64 0.24
N ASN A 107 5.12 12.81 -0.78
CA ASN A 107 6.47 12.50 -1.27
C ASN A 107 7.16 13.73 -1.88
N LEU A 108 6.46 14.50 -2.74
CA LEU A 108 7.02 15.72 -3.33
C LEU A 108 7.35 16.76 -2.27
N TYR A 109 6.41 17.03 -1.36
CA TYR A 109 6.58 18.07 -0.35
C TYR A 109 7.60 17.68 0.72
N GLY A 110 7.58 16.42 1.19
CA GLY A 110 8.58 15.90 2.12
C GLY A 110 10.00 15.97 1.52
N ASN A 111 10.17 15.57 0.26
CA ASN A 111 11.47 15.65 -0.43
C ASN A 111 11.89 17.11 -0.72
N TYR A 112 10.96 18.00 -1.00
CA TYR A 112 11.23 19.44 -1.06
C TYR A 112 11.78 19.97 0.28
N LEU A 113 11.14 19.65 1.40
CA LEU A 113 11.59 20.10 2.71
C LEU A 113 12.98 19.58 3.06
N VAL A 114 13.25 18.27 2.87
CA VAL A 114 14.56 17.69 3.19
C VAL A 114 15.69 18.14 2.27
N SER A 115 15.36 18.68 1.08
CA SER A 115 16.34 19.24 0.15
C SER A 115 16.99 20.53 0.67
N GLN A 116 16.36 21.20 1.63
CA GLN A 116 16.87 22.45 2.17
C GLN A 116 18.17 22.22 2.96
N LYS A 117 19.15 23.12 2.77
CA LYS A 117 20.49 23.00 3.38
C LYS A 117 20.49 22.97 4.92
N ALA A 118 19.48 23.59 5.54
CA ALA A 118 19.36 23.66 7.00
C ALA A 118 18.86 22.34 7.63
N VAL A 119 18.32 21.41 6.84
CA VAL A 119 17.81 20.14 7.34
C VAL A 119 18.96 19.17 7.56
N SER A 120 19.09 18.71 8.80
CA SER A 120 20.13 17.79 9.25
C SER A 120 19.90 16.37 8.73
N LEU A 121 20.95 15.54 8.70
CA LEU A 121 20.84 14.14 8.29
C LEU A 121 19.83 13.35 9.15
N GLU A 122 19.78 13.62 10.46
CA GLU A 122 18.79 13.01 11.37
C GLU A 122 17.37 13.30 10.90
N GLU A 123 17.06 14.57 10.62
CA GLU A 123 15.73 14.96 10.14
C GLU A 123 15.40 14.34 8.78
N ARG A 124 16.39 14.19 7.89
CA ARG A 124 16.20 13.48 6.61
C ARG A 124 15.82 12.02 6.81
N ILE A 125 16.43 11.33 7.78
CA ILE A 125 16.12 9.95 8.13
C ILE A 125 14.72 9.86 8.74
N LEU A 126 14.37 10.78 9.66
CA LEU A 126 13.06 10.80 10.30
C LEU A 126 11.92 11.13 9.31
N PHE A 127 12.16 12.05 8.36
CA PHE A 127 11.24 12.31 7.26
C PHE A 127 11.09 11.08 6.35
N GLY A 128 12.18 10.33 6.16
CA GLY A 128 12.13 9.04 5.48
C GLY A 128 11.21 8.05 6.18
N HIS A 129 11.17 8.03 7.52
CA HIS A 129 10.28 7.13 8.27
C HIS A 129 8.79 7.46 8.05
N ILE A 130 8.39 8.73 8.15
CA ILE A 130 6.98 9.11 7.92
C ILE A 130 6.57 8.87 6.46
N LEU A 131 7.45 9.13 5.49
CA LEU A 131 7.20 8.77 4.09
C LEU A 131 7.15 7.25 3.90
N GLY A 132 7.97 6.49 4.63
CA GLY A 132 7.93 5.04 4.66
C GLY A 132 6.59 4.50 5.16
N LEU A 133 6.03 5.10 6.23
CA LEU A 133 4.67 4.78 6.69
C LEU A 133 3.64 5.00 5.58
N VAL A 134 3.65 6.17 4.93
CA VAL A 134 2.72 6.47 3.83
C VAL A 134 2.87 5.49 2.68
N ASN A 135 4.10 5.24 2.25
CA ASN A 135 4.40 4.43 1.08
C ASN A 135 4.23 2.93 1.36
N GLY A 136 4.39 2.47 2.60
CA GLY A 136 4.04 1.10 3.02
C GLY A 136 2.53 0.88 2.98
N VAL A 137 1.74 1.81 3.53
CA VAL A 137 0.26 1.75 3.46
C VAL A 137 -0.23 1.91 2.01
N ALA A 138 0.49 2.65 1.16
CA ALA A 138 0.18 2.76 -0.26
C ALA A 138 0.22 1.40 -0.99
N ILE A 139 0.95 0.41 -0.48
CA ILE A 139 0.96 -0.94 -1.05
C ILE A 139 -0.45 -1.56 -0.96
N ASN A 140 -1.26 -1.24 0.04
CA ASN A 140 -2.66 -1.69 0.11
C ASN A 140 -3.54 -1.04 -0.98
N THR A 141 -3.29 0.23 -1.29
CA THR A 141 -3.93 0.89 -2.45
C THR A 141 -3.49 0.22 -3.75
N ALA A 142 -2.20 -0.13 -3.86
CA ALA A 142 -1.67 -0.85 -5.02
C ALA A 142 -2.22 -2.28 -5.14
N HIS A 143 -2.41 -2.98 -4.02
CA HIS A 143 -3.04 -4.29 -3.90
C HIS A 143 -4.43 -4.22 -4.53
N GLU A 144 -5.31 -3.34 -4.03
CA GLU A 144 -6.67 -3.24 -4.55
C GLU A 144 -6.71 -2.93 -6.06
N LEU A 145 -5.87 -2.00 -6.52
CA LEU A 145 -5.79 -1.64 -7.94
C LEU A 145 -5.16 -2.73 -8.81
N SER A 146 -4.36 -3.63 -8.24
CA SER A 146 -3.72 -4.73 -8.98
C SER A 146 -4.69 -5.85 -9.34
N HIS A 147 -5.79 -5.99 -8.60
CA HIS A 147 -6.86 -6.96 -8.90
C HIS A 147 -7.84 -6.47 -9.97
N LYS A 148 -7.93 -5.15 -10.19
CA LYS A 148 -8.84 -4.60 -11.21
C LYS A 148 -8.30 -4.89 -12.61
N SER A 149 -9.17 -5.25 -13.54
CA SER A 149 -8.78 -5.63 -14.91
C SER A 149 -8.37 -4.46 -15.83
N GLY A 150 -8.60 -3.22 -15.39
CA GLY A 150 -8.38 -2.02 -16.18
C GLY A 150 -6.89 -1.63 -16.28
N LYS A 151 -6.47 -1.19 -17.47
CA LYS A 151 -5.09 -0.73 -17.69
C LYS A 151 -4.74 0.49 -16.84
N LEU A 152 -5.70 1.40 -16.64
CA LEU A 152 -5.48 2.58 -15.81
C LEU A 152 -5.17 2.17 -14.37
N GLU A 153 -5.96 1.27 -13.80
CA GLU A 153 -5.79 0.74 -12.45
C GLU A 153 -4.44 0.06 -12.28
N HIS A 154 -4.00 -0.75 -13.26
CA HIS A 154 -2.65 -1.33 -13.23
C HIS A 154 -1.53 -0.28 -13.20
N TYR A 155 -1.60 0.77 -14.02
CA TYR A 155 -0.60 1.84 -13.99
C TYR A 155 -0.67 2.67 -12.70
N LEU A 156 -1.86 2.87 -12.15
CA LEU A 156 -2.02 3.51 -10.84
C LEU A 156 -1.42 2.65 -9.72
N SER A 157 -1.58 1.32 -9.77
CA SER A 157 -0.91 0.38 -8.85
C SER A 157 0.62 0.51 -8.95
N HIS A 158 1.18 0.52 -10.17
CA HIS A 158 2.61 0.76 -10.37
C HIS A 158 3.09 2.11 -9.83
N LEU A 159 2.28 3.16 -9.99
CA LEU A 159 2.59 4.49 -9.48
C LEU A 159 2.61 4.52 -7.95
N CYS A 160 1.67 3.85 -7.28
CA CYS A 160 1.67 3.70 -5.82
C CYS A 160 2.92 2.99 -5.29
N LEU A 161 3.42 1.99 -6.03
CA LEU A 161 4.60 1.19 -5.69
C LEU A 161 5.93 1.86 -6.05
N ALA A 162 5.90 2.95 -6.84
CA ALA A 162 7.10 3.61 -7.31
C ALA A 162 8.00 4.13 -6.17
N PRO A 163 7.48 4.76 -5.09
CA PRO A 163 8.30 5.27 -4.01
C PRO A 163 8.96 4.20 -3.14
N THR A 164 8.36 3.00 -3.02
CA THR A 164 8.96 1.88 -2.29
C THR A 164 9.93 1.09 -3.14
N GLY A 165 9.83 1.18 -4.47
CA GLY A 165 10.54 0.31 -5.40
C GLY A 165 10.06 -1.13 -5.41
N TYR A 166 8.92 -1.42 -4.75
CA TYR A 166 8.35 -2.76 -4.63
C TYR A 166 7.43 -3.13 -5.79
N ASN A 167 7.74 -2.63 -6.99
CA ASN A 167 6.85 -2.65 -8.16
C ASN A 167 6.54 -4.05 -8.70
N HIS A 168 7.36 -5.05 -8.37
CA HIS A 168 7.11 -6.44 -8.72
C HIS A 168 5.86 -7.01 -8.03
N PHE A 169 5.46 -6.43 -6.89
CA PHE A 169 4.27 -6.81 -6.13
C PHE A 169 2.99 -6.83 -6.98
N ARG A 170 2.81 -5.86 -7.90
CA ARG A 170 1.62 -5.80 -8.78
C ARG A 170 1.42 -7.09 -9.60
N ILE A 171 2.50 -7.80 -9.92
CA ILE A 171 2.45 -9.08 -10.65
C ILE A 171 2.49 -10.25 -9.68
N GLU A 172 3.37 -10.19 -8.69
CA GLU A 172 3.55 -11.27 -7.72
C GLU A 172 2.27 -11.55 -6.96
N HIS A 173 1.61 -10.51 -6.45
CA HIS A 173 0.54 -10.67 -5.49
C HIS A 173 -0.71 -11.33 -6.09
N PRO A 174 -1.32 -10.82 -7.19
CA PRO A 174 -2.55 -11.40 -7.73
C PRO A 174 -2.34 -12.78 -8.38
N TYR A 175 -1.18 -13.00 -9.01
CA TYR A 175 -0.92 -14.18 -9.83
C TYR A 175 -0.02 -15.22 -9.15
N GLY A 176 0.59 -14.84 -8.03
CA GLY A 176 1.52 -15.61 -7.22
C GLY A 176 0.96 -15.92 -5.86
N HIS A 177 1.10 -14.99 -4.91
CA HIS A 177 0.66 -15.14 -3.53
C HIS A 177 -0.79 -15.62 -3.42
N HIS A 178 -1.78 -14.94 -4.00
CA HIS A 178 -3.18 -15.37 -3.91
C HIS A 178 -3.46 -16.78 -4.43
N ARG A 179 -2.63 -17.27 -5.35
CA ARG A 179 -2.77 -18.62 -5.91
C ARG A 179 -2.10 -19.69 -5.04
N ARG A 180 -1.13 -19.31 -4.21
CA ARG A 180 -0.26 -20.22 -3.44
C ARG A 180 -0.26 -19.91 -1.94
N VAL A 181 -1.12 -19.01 -1.47
CA VAL A 181 -1.19 -18.60 -0.07
C VAL A 181 -1.31 -19.84 0.82
N ALA A 182 -0.53 -19.85 1.91
CA ALA A 182 -0.37 -20.97 2.82
C ALA A 182 0.19 -22.27 2.18
N THR A 183 0.94 -22.18 1.07
CA THR A 183 1.71 -23.31 0.51
C THR A 183 3.23 -23.05 0.58
N PRO A 184 4.09 -24.09 0.55
CA PRO A 184 5.55 -23.93 0.61
C PRO A 184 6.14 -23.08 -0.53
N GLU A 185 5.43 -22.96 -1.65
CA GLU A 185 5.84 -22.18 -2.81
C GLU A 185 5.45 -20.69 -2.73
N ASP A 186 4.73 -20.27 -1.69
CA ASP A 186 4.42 -18.85 -1.46
C ASP A 186 5.50 -18.19 -0.60
N PRO A 187 6.26 -17.22 -1.16
CA PRO A 187 7.25 -16.49 -0.39
C PRO A 187 6.63 -15.59 0.69
N ALA A 188 5.38 -15.13 0.52
CA ALA A 188 4.73 -14.17 1.42
C ALA A 188 3.98 -14.82 2.60
N SER A 189 3.80 -16.15 2.59
CA SER A 189 3.33 -16.89 3.76
C SER A 189 4.51 -17.19 4.70
N SER A 190 4.39 -16.81 5.98
CA SER A 190 5.42 -17.13 6.96
C SER A 190 5.33 -18.59 7.37
N GLN A 191 6.48 -19.22 7.65
CA GLN A 191 6.51 -20.63 8.03
C GLN A 191 6.34 -20.78 9.54
N LEU A 192 5.75 -21.90 9.98
CA LEU A 192 5.63 -22.20 11.40
C LEU A 192 7.00 -22.13 12.12
N GLY A 193 7.09 -21.25 13.12
CA GLY A 193 8.30 -21.04 13.91
C GLY A 193 9.36 -20.15 13.24
N GLU A 194 9.10 -19.63 12.05
CA GLU A 194 9.95 -18.64 11.40
C GLU A 194 9.84 -17.30 12.13
N SER A 195 10.98 -16.69 12.45
CA SER A 195 11.00 -15.32 12.97
C SER A 195 10.87 -14.30 11.85
N PHE A 196 10.36 -13.10 12.16
CA PHE A 196 10.25 -12.01 11.19
C PHE A 196 11.57 -11.73 10.44
N TRP A 197 12.72 -11.82 11.13
CA TRP A 197 14.02 -11.55 10.52
C TRP A 197 14.52 -12.64 9.57
N GLN A 198 13.99 -13.86 9.68
CA GLN A 198 14.18 -14.93 8.70
C GLN A 198 13.20 -14.78 7.52
N PHE A 199 11.95 -14.44 7.84
CA PHE A 199 10.89 -14.18 6.88
C PHE A 199 11.23 -13.02 5.93
N TRP A 200 11.61 -11.86 6.46
CA TRP A 200 11.78 -10.61 5.70
C TRP A 200 12.68 -10.74 4.45
N PRO A 201 13.92 -11.27 4.53
CA PRO A 201 14.73 -11.45 3.32
C PRO A 201 14.18 -12.55 2.39
N ARG A 202 13.50 -13.58 2.94
CA ARG A 202 12.91 -14.68 2.16
C ARG A 202 11.72 -14.20 1.34
N THR A 203 10.78 -13.48 1.95
CA THR A 203 9.62 -12.89 1.26
C THR A 203 10.08 -11.93 0.17
N VAL A 204 10.95 -10.95 0.49
CA VAL A 204 11.39 -9.94 -0.48
C VAL A 204 12.08 -10.55 -1.69
N THR A 205 13.04 -11.46 -1.48
CA THR A 205 13.78 -12.07 -2.59
C THR A 205 12.96 -13.14 -3.32
N GLY A 206 12.12 -13.88 -2.60
CA GLY A 206 11.23 -14.90 -3.16
C GLY A 206 10.14 -14.28 -4.02
N SER A 207 9.49 -13.23 -3.55
CA SER A 207 8.47 -12.48 -4.27
C SER A 207 9.04 -11.86 -5.55
N PHE A 208 10.24 -11.28 -5.48
CA PHE A 208 10.92 -10.77 -6.69
C PHE A 208 11.15 -11.86 -7.75
N LYS A 209 11.64 -13.04 -7.33
CA LYS A 209 11.85 -14.19 -8.23
C LYS A 209 10.53 -14.73 -8.80
N SER A 210 9.54 -14.92 -7.94
CA SER A 210 8.18 -15.35 -8.28
C SER A 210 7.58 -14.45 -9.37
N ALA A 211 7.69 -13.13 -9.21
CA ALA A 211 7.20 -12.17 -10.19
C ALA A 211 7.87 -12.33 -11.57
N ILE A 212 9.20 -12.52 -11.60
CA ILE A 212 9.94 -12.78 -12.84
C ILE A 212 9.47 -14.06 -13.52
N GLU A 213 9.27 -15.14 -12.77
CA GLU A 213 8.81 -16.42 -13.30
C GLU A 213 7.37 -16.36 -13.83
N ILE A 214 6.48 -15.67 -13.11
CA ILE A 214 5.10 -15.42 -13.53
C ILE A 214 5.09 -14.65 -14.86
N GLU A 215 5.85 -13.55 -14.92
CA GLU A 215 5.85 -12.68 -16.09
C GLU A 215 6.51 -13.32 -17.30
N THR A 216 7.60 -14.05 -17.09
CA THR A 216 8.26 -14.84 -18.14
C THR A 216 7.29 -15.87 -18.74
N ARG A 217 6.53 -16.59 -17.91
CA ARG A 217 5.51 -17.54 -18.38
C ARG A 217 4.39 -16.86 -19.14
N ARG A 218 3.91 -15.70 -18.67
CA ARG A 218 2.86 -14.91 -19.35
C ARG A 218 3.32 -14.48 -20.75
N LEU A 219 4.55 -13.99 -20.88
CA LEU A 219 5.14 -13.60 -22.17
C LEU A 219 5.38 -14.81 -23.08
N GLY A 220 5.87 -15.93 -22.53
CA GLY A 220 6.08 -17.17 -23.28
C GLY A 220 4.80 -17.72 -23.90
N ARG A 221 3.66 -17.66 -23.19
CA ARG A 221 2.33 -18.01 -23.74
C ARG A 221 1.91 -17.14 -24.94
N LYS A 222 2.50 -15.95 -25.07
CA LYS A 222 2.30 -15.02 -26.20
C LYS A 222 3.40 -15.14 -27.28
N GLY A 223 4.29 -16.12 -27.18
CA GLY A 223 5.44 -16.27 -28.08
C GLY A 223 6.49 -15.16 -27.92
N LYS A 224 6.52 -14.47 -26.78
CA LYS A 224 7.43 -13.33 -26.50
C LYS A 224 8.53 -13.71 -25.51
N THR A 225 9.66 -13.02 -25.60
CA THR A 225 10.76 -13.15 -24.65
C THR A 225 10.59 -12.23 -23.45
N PHE A 226 11.35 -12.45 -22.37
CA PHE A 226 11.39 -11.57 -21.20
C PHE A 226 11.73 -10.12 -21.55
N TRP A 227 12.52 -9.90 -22.61
CA TRP A 227 12.95 -8.56 -23.03
C TRP A 227 11.89 -7.78 -23.85
N SER A 228 10.66 -8.28 -23.91
CA SER A 228 9.58 -7.63 -24.65
C SER A 228 9.16 -6.29 -24.02
N LEU A 229 8.76 -5.33 -24.86
CA LEU A 229 8.08 -4.10 -24.42
C LEU A 229 6.72 -4.37 -23.76
N GLU A 230 6.16 -5.57 -23.91
CA GLU A 230 4.96 -5.98 -23.19
C GLU A 230 5.26 -6.49 -21.78
N ASN A 231 6.54 -6.55 -21.37
CA ASN A 231 6.93 -6.96 -20.02
C ASN A 231 6.47 -5.90 -19.00
N GLU A 232 5.54 -6.30 -18.15
CA GLU A 232 4.94 -5.42 -17.15
C GLU A 232 5.87 -5.14 -15.96
N LEU A 233 6.83 -6.02 -15.67
CA LEU A 233 7.90 -5.72 -14.70
C LEU A 233 8.73 -4.54 -15.17
N PHE A 234 9.04 -4.46 -16.47
CA PHE A 234 9.79 -3.33 -17.01
C PHE A 234 9.01 -2.02 -16.94
N HIS A 235 7.69 -2.07 -17.07
CA HIS A 235 6.85 -0.88 -16.89
C HIS A 235 6.95 -0.40 -15.45
N GLY A 236 6.72 -1.28 -14.48
CA GLY A 236 6.83 -0.95 -13.05
C GLY A 236 8.23 -0.49 -12.62
N TRP A 237 9.29 -1.17 -13.07
CA TRP A 237 10.67 -0.79 -12.76
C TRP A 237 11.08 0.53 -13.42
N THR A 238 10.61 0.78 -14.64
CA THR A 238 10.85 2.07 -15.32
C THR A 238 10.11 3.20 -14.61
N ILE A 239 8.88 2.99 -14.16
CA ILE A 239 8.12 3.97 -13.37
C ILE A 239 8.85 4.25 -12.05
N THR A 240 9.34 3.22 -11.35
CA THR A 240 10.15 3.36 -10.13
C THR A 240 11.42 4.17 -10.39
N ALA A 241 12.20 3.79 -11.41
CA ALA A 241 13.43 4.47 -11.76
C ALA A 241 13.17 5.93 -12.14
N ALA A 242 12.15 6.17 -12.96
CA ALA A 242 11.73 7.52 -13.36
C ALA A 242 11.32 8.36 -12.13
N TYR A 243 10.57 7.80 -11.19
CA TYR A 243 10.19 8.47 -9.95
C TYR A 243 11.43 8.90 -9.15
N HIS A 244 12.35 7.99 -8.85
CA HIS A 244 13.53 8.31 -8.03
C HIS A 244 14.48 9.28 -8.76
N MET A 245 14.70 9.08 -10.07
CA MET A 245 15.50 10.02 -10.89
C MET A 245 14.86 11.41 -10.95
N PHE A 246 13.53 11.49 -11.08
CA PHE A 246 12.80 12.76 -11.09
C PHE A 246 12.96 13.49 -9.76
N MET A 247 12.79 12.79 -8.64
CA MET A 247 12.99 13.37 -7.31
C MET A 247 14.43 13.86 -7.10
N LEU A 248 15.43 13.07 -7.48
CA LEU A 248 16.84 13.48 -7.39
C LEU A 248 17.17 14.66 -8.30
N LYS A 249 16.56 14.73 -9.48
CA LYS A 249 16.71 15.86 -10.41
C LYS A 249 16.12 17.15 -9.84
N LEU A 250 14.95 17.07 -9.18
CA LEU A 250 14.28 18.24 -8.59
C LEU A 250 14.96 18.74 -7.31
N PHE A 251 15.39 17.82 -6.45
CA PHE A 251 15.74 18.13 -5.06
C PHE A 251 17.22 17.86 -4.74
N GLY A 252 17.99 17.35 -5.70
CA GLY A 252 19.42 17.06 -5.58
C GLY A 252 19.73 15.79 -4.78
N ALA A 253 21.00 15.41 -4.74
CA ALA A 253 21.46 14.18 -4.07
C ALA A 253 21.27 14.20 -2.53
N GLY A 254 20.98 15.36 -1.93
CA GLY A 254 20.80 15.49 -0.49
C GLY A 254 19.63 14.68 0.08
N ILE A 255 18.64 14.32 -0.75
CA ILE A 255 17.46 13.54 -0.36
C ILE A 255 17.66 12.03 -0.43
N ILE A 256 18.82 11.55 -0.91
CA ILE A 256 19.11 10.11 -1.02
C ILE A 256 18.86 9.37 0.30
N PRO A 257 19.29 9.85 1.48
CA PRO A 257 18.98 9.19 2.75
C PRO A 257 17.47 9.04 2.99
N THR A 258 16.70 10.10 2.72
CA THR A 258 15.23 10.08 2.86
C THR A 258 14.60 9.06 1.93
N GLN A 259 15.01 9.02 0.65
CA GLN A 259 14.51 8.05 -0.34
C GLN A 259 14.81 6.60 0.05
N LEU A 260 16.04 6.31 0.49
CA LEU A 260 16.41 4.95 0.91
C LEU A 260 15.63 4.52 2.15
N ILE A 261 15.52 5.41 3.15
CA ILE A 261 14.80 5.11 4.38
C ILE A 261 13.30 4.91 4.11
N GLN A 262 12.66 5.74 3.28
CA GLN A 262 11.24 5.52 2.97
C GLN A 262 11.00 4.18 2.26
N SER A 263 11.91 3.75 1.36
CA SER A 263 11.73 2.51 0.62
C SER A 263 11.91 1.32 1.56
N CYS A 264 12.98 1.32 2.37
CA CYS A 264 13.22 0.28 3.37
C CYS A 264 12.09 0.22 4.40
N CYS A 265 11.72 1.35 5.03
CA CYS A 265 10.64 1.39 6.02
C CYS A 265 9.29 0.99 5.42
N GLY A 266 8.98 1.40 4.18
CA GLY A 266 7.73 1.03 3.51
C GLY A 266 7.64 -0.46 3.20
N ILE A 267 8.71 -1.05 2.66
CA ILE A 267 8.79 -2.50 2.40
C ILE A 267 8.71 -3.25 3.73
N THR A 268 9.50 -2.86 4.73
CA THR A 268 9.49 -3.53 6.05
C THR A 268 8.12 -3.44 6.71
N LEU A 269 7.44 -2.29 6.68
CA LEU A 269 6.10 -2.14 7.25
C LEU A 269 5.11 -3.09 6.58
N PHE A 270 5.11 -3.17 5.26
CA PHE A 270 4.22 -4.05 4.52
C PHE A 270 4.51 -5.53 4.81
N GLU A 271 5.78 -5.94 4.81
CA GLU A 271 6.13 -7.33 5.11
C GLU A 271 5.89 -7.72 6.58
N VAL A 272 5.90 -6.76 7.53
CA VAL A 272 5.44 -7.04 8.90
C VAL A 272 3.96 -7.40 8.89
N VAL A 273 3.13 -6.73 8.07
CA VAL A 273 1.72 -7.07 7.93
C VAL A 273 1.54 -8.45 7.34
N ASN A 274 2.20 -8.77 6.21
CA ASN A 274 2.16 -10.12 5.61
C ASN A 274 2.58 -11.20 6.62
N TYR A 275 3.65 -10.96 7.37
CA TYR A 275 4.14 -11.89 8.38
C TYR A 275 3.09 -12.18 9.46
N MET A 276 2.32 -11.18 9.88
CA MET A 276 1.28 -11.35 10.91
C MET A 276 -0.01 -11.97 10.34
N GLU A 277 -0.42 -11.55 9.13
CA GLU A 277 -1.65 -12.04 8.49
C GLU A 277 -1.53 -13.49 8.02
N HIS A 278 -0.31 -13.92 7.66
CA HIS A 278 -0.02 -15.28 7.21
C HIS A 278 0.93 -15.99 8.18
N TYR A 279 0.72 -15.78 9.49
CA TYR A 279 1.47 -16.47 10.54
C TYR A 279 0.95 -17.87 10.81
N GLY A 280 1.83 -18.87 10.69
CA GLY A 280 1.58 -20.25 11.14
C GLY A 280 1.45 -21.25 10.00
#